data_AF-A0AAV0USR9-F1
#
_entry.id   AF-A0AAV0USR9-F1
#
_cell.length_a   1.000
_cell.length_b   1.000
_cell.length_c   1.000
_cell.angle_alpha   90.00
_cell.angle_beta   90.00
_cell.angle_gamma   90.00
#
_symmetry.space_group_name_H-M   'P 1'
#
loop_
_entity.id
_entity.type
_entity.pdbx_description
1 polymer ?
#
loop_
_entity_poly.entity_id
_entity_poly.type
_entity_poly.pdbx_seq_one_letter_code
_entity_poly.pdbx_strand_id
1 'polypeptide(L)'
;MWKILEAVSLPKQETQPPQQPTVAPSPIGAAPPASTPQSPSETGLGAVYTPTHITITRVDGQMKRTVAVTEVMDQLLHYTQQNSQLLMVQEQLGHANRSLQDQLQRSAEIINGLQNEVTLFRQMCLNMQAELSLLRSNAAPDAGNNLQTHHRPPPGMS
;
A
#
# COMPACT_ATOMS: atom_id res chain seq x y z
N MET A 1 -1.88 19.11 4.29
CA MET A 1 -2.90 18.98 3.23
C MET A 1 -2.27 19.47 1.93
N TRP A 2 -1.76 18.57 1.10
CA TRP A 2 -1.23 18.90 -0.23
C TRP A 2 -1.82 17.92 -1.24
N LYS A 3 -2.58 18.48 -2.19
CA LYS A 3 -3.15 17.80 -3.35
C LYS A 3 -2.05 17.68 -4.41
N ILE A 4 -1.90 16.50 -5.00
CA ILE A 4 -1.35 16.35 -6.34
C ILE A 4 -2.39 15.56 -7.14
N LEU A 5 -3.21 16.30 -7.88
CA LEU A 5 -3.82 15.83 -9.12
C LEU A 5 -2.80 16.10 -10.23
N GLU A 6 -2.45 15.09 -11.02
CA GLU A 6 -2.21 15.19 -12.47
C GLU A 6 -2.02 13.76 -12.98
N ALA A 7 -3.04 13.19 -13.60
CA ALA A 7 -3.32 13.29 -15.04
C ALA A 7 -2.55 12.24 -15.83
N VAL A 8 -3.29 11.16 -16.11
CA VAL A 8 -3.10 10.19 -17.18
C VAL A 8 -2.60 10.86 -18.47
N SER A 9 -1.59 10.27 -19.11
CA SER A 9 -1.29 10.50 -20.53
C SER A 9 -0.71 9.24 -21.16
N LEU A 10 -1.59 8.41 -21.73
CA LEU A 10 -1.25 7.46 -22.79
C LEU A 10 -1.36 8.20 -24.14
N PRO A 11 -0.40 8.08 -25.06
CA PRO A 11 -0.62 8.55 -26.42
C PRO A 11 -1.58 7.60 -27.14
N LYS A 12 -2.73 8.16 -27.52
CA LYS A 12 -3.60 7.68 -28.61
C LYS A 12 -2.80 7.64 -29.91
N GLN A 13 -2.91 6.55 -30.67
CA GLN A 13 -2.86 6.65 -32.13
C GLN A 13 -3.98 5.83 -32.76
N GLU A 14 -4.58 6.46 -33.76
CA GLU A 14 -5.96 6.34 -34.20
C GLU A 14 -6.05 5.50 -35.48
N THR A 15 -7.14 4.76 -35.58
CA THR A 15 -7.58 3.87 -36.66
C THR A 15 -7.85 4.59 -37.98
N GLN A 16 -7.52 3.98 -39.13
CA GLN A 16 -8.41 3.95 -40.32
C GLN A 16 -8.05 2.86 -41.36
N PRO A 17 -9.04 2.10 -41.90
CA PRO A 17 -8.93 1.18 -43.05
C PRO A 17 -9.51 1.85 -44.33
N PRO A 18 -9.88 1.18 -45.47
CA PRO A 18 -9.51 -0.11 -46.09
C PRO A 18 -9.06 0.04 -47.57
N GLN A 19 -8.57 -1.01 -48.25
CA GLN A 19 -8.86 -1.24 -49.69
C GLN A 19 -8.48 -2.66 -50.16
N GLN A 20 -9.52 -3.42 -50.52
CA GLN A 20 -9.49 -4.61 -51.39
C GLN A 20 -9.10 -4.19 -52.82
N PRO A 21 -8.51 -5.10 -53.64
CA PRO A 21 -9.36 -5.71 -54.66
C PRO A 21 -9.23 -7.23 -54.79
N THR A 22 -10.39 -7.84 -54.95
CA THR A 22 -10.69 -9.19 -55.45
C THR A 22 -10.57 -9.24 -56.98
N VAL A 23 -9.84 -10.20 -57.57
CA VAL A 23 -10.15 -10.96 -58.82
C VAL A 23 -9.26 -12.23 -58.81
N ALA A 24 -9.72 -13.45 -58.48
CA ALA A 24 -10.46 -14.47 -59.25
C ALA A 24 -9.56 -15.35 -60.19
N PRO A 25 -9.99 -16.55 -60.65
CA PRO A 25 -9.39 -17.85 -60.30
C PRO A 25 -8.94 -18.69 -61.53
N SER A 26 -8.24 -19.83 -61.33
CA SER A 26 -8.50 -21.08 -62.08
C SER A 26 -7.63 -22.30 -61.69
N PRO A 27 -8.11 -23.53 -61.96
CA PRO A 27 -7.77 -24.77 -61.26
C PRO A 27 -7.02 -25.78 -62.14
N ILE A 28 -6.32 -26.76 -61.55
CA ILE A 28 -6.15 -28.09 -62.15
C ILE A 28 -6.19 -29.13 -61.04
N GLY A 29 -7.23 -29.97 -61.07
CA GLY A 29 -7.31 -31.18 -60.26
C GLY A 29 -6.55 -32.34 -60.89
N ALA A 30 -6.07 -33.25 -60.05
CA ALA A 30 -5.88 -34.65 -60.37
C ALA A 30 -5.96 -35.48 -59.09
N ALA A 31 -6.90 -36.42 -59.04
CA ALA A 31 -6.99 -37.49 -58.04
C ALA A 31 -6.41 -38.80 -58.64
N PRO A 32 -6.41 -39.92 -57.88
CA PRO A 32 -5.24 -40.57 -57.26
C PRO A 32 -4.66 -41.73 -58.09
N PRO A 33 -3.56 -42.38 -57.63
CA PRO A 33 -3.42 -43.82 -57.85
C PRO A 33 -3.24 -44.61 -56.55
N ALA A 34 -3.70 -45.86 -56.63
CA ALA A 34 -3.82 -46.84 -55.56
C ALA A 34 -2.53 -47.65 -55.29
N SER A 35 -2.42 -48.10 -54.03
CA SER A 35 -1.90 -49.38 -53.53
C SER A 35 -0.43 -49.84 -53.75
N THR A 36 0.29 -49.87 -52.59
CA THR A 36 1.22 -50.90 -52.03
C THR A 36 2.71 -50.94 -52.44
N PRO A 37 3.68 -51.47 -51.63
CA PRO A 37 3.61 -52.10 -50.29
C PRO A 37 4.54 -51.47 -49.20
N GLN A 38 4.40 -51.96 -47.96
CA GLN A 38 5.03 -51.51 -46.70
C GLN A 38 6.57 -51.51 -46.69
N SER A 39 7.17 -50.51 -46.04
CA SER A 39 8.49 -50.61 -45.40
C SER A 39 8.34 -50.38 -43.89
N PRO A 40 8.88 -51.24 -43.02
CA PRO A 40 8.83 -51.04 -41.57
C PRO A 40 9.99 -50.12 -41.20
N SER A 41 9.72 -48.81 -41.16
CA SER A 41 10.54 -47.87 -40.43
C SER A 41 9.69 -47.35 -39.29
N GLU A 42 9.71 -48.06 -38.16
CA GLU A 42 9.35 -47.50 -36.87
C GLU A 42 10.34 -46.36 -36.59
N THR A 43 9.97 -45.16 -37.02
CA THR A 43 10.70 -43.94 -36.69
C THR A 43 9.69 -42.96 -36.15
N GLY A 44 9.40 -43.12 -34.85
CA GLY A 44 8.81 -42.14 -33.93
C GLY A 44 7.85 -41.11 -34.53
N LEU A 45 6.67 -41.54 -35.00
CA LEU A 45 5.56 -40.64 -35.29
C LEU A 45 4.86 -40.24 -33.97
N GLY A 46 5.58 -39.48 -33.13
CA GLY A 46 4.99 -38.81 -32.00
C GLY A 46 4.18 -37.62 -32.50
N ALA A 47 2.86 -37.79 -32.68
CA ALA A 47 1.98 -36.65 -32.94
C ALA A 47 2.03 -35.69 -31.74
N VAL A 48 2.52 -34.47 -31.96
CA VAL A 48 2.53 -33.43 -30.93
C VAL A 48 1.20 -32.70 -30.96
N TYR A 49 0.40 -32.87 -29.91
CA TYR A 49 -0.83 -32.12 -29.71
C TYR A 49 -0.53 -30.73 -29.15
N THR A 50 -0.94 -29.67 -29.86
CA THR A 50 -0.81 -28.28 -29.42
C THR A 50 -2.20 -27.66 -29.24
N PRO A 51 -2.73 -27.60 -28.00
CA PRO A 51 -4.03 -26.99 -27.76
C PRO A 51 -3.98 -25.49 -28.06
N THR A 52 -4.95 -25.01 -28.82
CA THR A 52 -5.07 -23.59 -29.19
C THR A 52 -6.16 -22.87 -28.38
N HIS A 53 -7.12 -23.62 -27.84
CA HIS A 53 -8.27 -23.08 -27.13
C HIS A 53 -8.56 -23.86 -25.85
N ILE A 54 -9.02 -23.15 -24.83
CA ILE A 54 -9.51 -23.71 -23.57
C ILE A 54 -10.98 -23.38 -23.47
N THR A 55 -11.77 -24.37 -23.08
CA THR A 55 -13.16 -24.12 -22.70
C THR A 55 -13.26 -24.00 -21.20
N ILE A 56 -13.66 -22.82 -20.73
CA ILE A 56 -13.91 -22.53 -19.32
C ILE A 56 -15.41 -22.62 -19.09
N THR A 57 -15.82 -23.53 -18.22
CA THR A 57 -17.21 -23.65 -17.76
C THR A 57 -17.28 -23.13 -16.34
N ARG A 58 -18.23 -22.22 -16.06
CA ARG A 58 -18.52 -21.80 -14.69
C ARG A 58 -19.00 -22.98 -13.85
N VAL A 59 -18.83 -22.85 -12.53
CA VAL A 59 -19.20 -23.88 -11.54
C VAL A 59 -20.68 -24.26 -11.57
N ASP A 60 -21.56 -23.37 -12.03
CA ASP A 60 -23.00 -23.60 -12.20
C ASP A 60 -23.35 -24.30 -13.53
N GLY A 61 -22.36 -24.55 -14.39
CA GLY A 61 -22.54 -25.20 -15.70
C GLY A 61 -23.21 -24.33 -16.77
N GLN A 62 -23.76 -23.17 -16.40
CA GLN A 62 -24.60 -22.35 -17.29
C GLN A 62 -23.78 -21.48 -18.24
N MET A 63 -22.54 -21.16 -17.89
CA MET A 63 -21.68 -20.31 -18.71
C MET A 63 -20.46 -21.10 -19.20
N LYS A 64 -20.35 -21.26 -20.52
CA LYS A 64 -19.23 -21.91 -21.19
C LYS A 64 -18.60 -20.91 -22.16
N ARG A 65 -17.36 -20.52 -21.92
CA ARG A 65 -16.60 -19.64 -22.82
C ARG A 65 -15.39 -20.37 -23.37
N THR A 66 -15.14 -20.21 -24.66
CA THR A 66 -13.92 -20.70 -25.29
C THR A 66 -12.96 -19.52 -25.43
N VAL A 67 -11.75 -19.68 -24.92
CA VAL A 67 -10.71 -18.64 -24.90
C VAL A 67 -9.45 -19.18 -25.56
N ALA A 68 -8.74 -18.35 -26.30
CA ALA A 68 -7.45 -18.73 -26.86
C ALA A 68 -6.44 -19.01 -25.73
N VAL A 69 -5.66 -20.08 -25.87
CA VAL A 69 -4.61 -20.43 -24.90
C VAL A 69 -3.60 -19.29 -24.76
N THR A 70 -3.26 -18.63 -25.88
CA THR A 70 -2.33 -17.50 -25.89
C THR A 70 -2.80 -16.34 -25.02
N GLU A 71 -4.08 -15.96 -25.11
CA GLU A 71 -4.65 -14.89 -24.29
C GLU A 71 -4.61 -15.22 -22.79
N VAL A 72 -4.91 -16.48 -22.43
CA VAL A 72 -4.80 -16.94 -21.03
C VAL A 72 -3.36 -16.89 -20.54
N MET A 73 -2.40 -17.27 -21.38
CA MET A 73 -0.97 -17.22 -21.04
C MET A 73 -0.47 -15.78 -20.89
N ASP A 74 -0.85 -14.88 -21.79
CA ASP A 74 -0.49 -13.45 -21.69
C ASP A 74 -1.08 -12.83 -20.42
N GLN A 75 -2.32 -13.17 -20.11
CA GLN A 75 -2.99 -12.69 -18.91
C GLN A 75 -2.35 -13.26 -17.63
N LEU A 76 -1.92 -14.52 -17.66
CA LEU A 76 -1.17 -15.13 -16.55
C LEU A 76 0.19 -14.44 -16.34
N LEU A 77 0.90 -14.11 -17.41
CA LEU A 77 2.15 -13.36 -17.34
C LEU A 77 1.92 -11.97 -16.73
N HIS A 78 0.85 -11.29 -17.17
CA HIS A 78 0.47 -9.99 -16.64
C HIS A 78 0.16 -10.04 -15.13
N TYR A 79 -0.63 -11.02 -14.68
CA TYR A 79 -0.94 -11.19 -13.25
C TYR A 79 0.29 -11.54 -12.43
N THR A 80 1.23 -12.32 -12.99
CA THR A 80 2.49 -12.61 -12.32
C THR A 80 3.29 -11.33 -12.06
N GLN A 81 3.34 -10.43 -13.03
CA GLN A 81 4.00 -9.14 -12.89
C GLN A 81 3.29 -8.23 -11.85
N GLN A 82 1.96 -8.15 -11.90
CA GLN A 82 1.18 -7.38 -10.92
C GLN A 82 1.35 -7.90 -9.50
N ASN A 83 1.35 -9.21 -9.31
CA ASN A 83 1.56 -9.82 -7.99
C ASN A 83 2.96 -9.52 -7.44
N SER A 84 3.98 -9.53 -8.31
CA SER A 84 5.34 -9.13 -7.91
C SER A 84 5.40 -7.66 -7.46
N GLN A 85 4.74 -6.76 -8.18
CA GLN A 85 4.64 -5.35 -7.77
C GLN A 85 3.90 -5.19 -6.44
N LEU A 86 2.80 -5.92 -6.25
CA LEU A 86 2.03 -5.88 -5.01
C LEU A 86 2.87 -6.32 -3.80
N LEU A 87 3.67 -7.38 -3.96
CA LEU A 87 4.58 -7.84 -2.91
C LEU A 87 5.62 -6.78 -2.54
N MET A 88 6.20 -6.09 -3.54
CA MET A 88 7.15 -5.01 -3.31
C MET A 88 6.52 -3.85 -2.52
N VAL A 89 5.30 -3.45 -2.88
CA VAL A 89 4.56 -2.40 -2.15
C VAL A 89 4.25 -2.85 -0.72
N GLN A 90 3.87 -4.11 -0.53
CA GLN A 90 3.60 -4.67 0.79
C GLN A 90 4.84 -4.66 1.68
N GLU A 91 6.00 -5.02 1.14
CA GLU A 91 7.28 -4.95 1.84
C GLU A 91 7.59 -3.51 2.27
N GLN A 92 7.50 -2.56 1.33
CA GLN A 92 7.75 -1.15 1.61
C GLN A 92 6.81 -0.60 2.70
N LEU A 93 5.53 -0.95 2.63
CA LEU A 93 4.55 -0.56 3.65
C LEU A 93 4.88 -1.17 5.01
N GLY A 94 5.34 -2.42 5.04
CA GLY A 94 5.82 -3.08 6.25
C GLY A 94 7.01 -2.37 6.90
N HIS A 95 7.98 -1.91 6.11
CA HIS A 95 9.10 -1.12 6.60
C HIS A 95 8.67 0.25 7.14
N ALA A 96 7.82 0.97 6.39
CA ALA A 96 7.32 2.27 6.83
C ALA A 96 6.52 2.16 8.15
N ASN A 97 5.71 1.12 8.29
CA ASN A 97 4.93 0.89 9.52
C ASN A 97 5.83 0.62 10.73
N ARG A 98 6.84 -0.26 10.59
CA ARG A 98 7.83 -0.49 11.66
C ARG A 98 8.57 0.80 12.03
N SER A 99 9.00 1.58 11.05
CA SER A 99 9.69 2.85 11.30
C SER A 99 8.82 3.85 12.06
N LEU A 100 7.53 3.95 11.74
CA LEU A 100 6.58 4.77 12.48
C LEU A 100 6.39 4.28 13.91
N GLN A 101 6.32 2.97 14.13
CA GLN A 101 6.24 2.39 15.48
C GLN A 101 7.48 2.73 16.31
N ASP A 102 8.68 2.60 15.74
CA ASP A 102 9.94 2.96 16.40
C ASP A 102 10.01 4.46 16.74
N GLN A 103 9.44 5.32 15.88
CA GLN A 103 9.36 6.76 16.13
C GLN A 103 8.39 7.07 17.27
N LEU A 104 7.22 6.42 17.30
CA LEU A 104 6.24 6.58 18.38
C LEU A 104 6.82 6.14 19.72
N GLN A 105 7.53 5.00 19.74
CA GLN A 105 8.20 4.50 20.95
C GLN A 105 9.23 5.50 21.48
N ARG A 106 10.14 5.99 20.62
CA ARG A 106 11.12 7.02 21.02
C ARG A 106 10.45 8.30 21.51
N SER A 107 9.38 8.72 20.85
CA SER A 107 8.62 9.90 21.28
C SER A 107 8.00 9.70 22.67
N ALA A 108 7.49 8.50 22.95
CA ALA A 108 6.93 8.18 24.27
C ALA A 108 8.01 8.21 25.37
N GLU A 109 9.20 7.70 25.08
CA GLU A 109 10.35 7.77 26.00
C GLU A 109 10.77 9.22 26.29
N ILE A 110 10.86 10.06 25.25
CA ILE A 110 11.17 11.49 25.40
C ILE A 110 10.10 12.21 26.24
N ILE A 111 8.81 11.97 25.95
CA ILE A 111 7.71 12.58 26.71
C ILE A 111 7.79 12.17 28.18
N ASN A 112 8.02 10.90 28.48
CA ASN A 112 8.17 10.42 29.85
C ASN A 112 9.39 11.06 30.53
N GLY A 113 10.52 11.17 29.84
CA GLY A 113 11.71 11.86 30.35
C GLY A 113 11.43 13.31 30.72
N LEU A 114 10.80 14.07 29.82
CA LEU A 114 10.44 15.47 30.06
C LEU A 114 9.43 15.62 31.20
N GLN A 115 8.45 14.73 31.31
CA GLN A 115 7.50 14.75 32.43
C GLN A 115 8.19 14.54 33.78
N ASN A 116 9.18 13.64 33.83
CA ASN A 116 10.00 13.43 35.03
C ASN A 116 10.81 14.69 35.37
N GLU A 117 11.46 15.30 34.39
CA GLU A 117 12.21 16.55 34.57
C GLU A 117 11.34 17.70 35.08
N VAL A 118 10.14 17.89 34.51
CA VAL A 118 9.17 18.89 34.97
C VAL A 118 8.75 18.62 36.42
N THR A 119 8.54 17.37 36.77
CA THR A 119 8.18 16.96 38.14
C THR A 119 9.29 17.30 39.13
N LEU A 120 10.55 16.99 38.79
CA LEU A 120 11.72 17.32 39.60
C LEU A 120 11.88 18.84 39.75
N PHE A 121 11.74 19.59 38.66
CA PHE A 121 11.82 21.05 38.69
C PHE A 121 10.75 21.65 39.59
N ARG A 122 9.51 21.18 39.48
CA ARG A 122 8.41 21.61 40.35
C ARG A 122 8.71 21.31 41.83
N GLN A 123 9.27 20.14 42.13
CA GLN A 123 9.64 19.78 43.50
C GLN A 123 10.75 20.68 44.04
N MET A 124 11.75 21.03 43.22
CA MET A 124 12.80 21.98 43.58
C MET A 124 12.24 23.36 43.88
N CYS A 125 11.31 23.87 43.05
CA CYS A 125 10.64 25.14 43.29
C CYS A 125 9.87 25.14 44.61
N LEU A 126 9.14 24.06 44.91
CA LEU A 126 8.40 23.93 46.17
C LEU A 126 9.34 23.89 47.38
N ASN A 127 10.47 23.17 47.29
CA ASN A 127 11.45 23.11 48.37
C ASN A 127 12.08 24.49 48.64
N MET A 128 12.54 25.17 47.58
CA MET A 128 13.12 26.51 47.70
C MET A 128 12.09 27.52 48.24
N GLN A 129 10.82 27.42 47.84
CA GLN A 129 9.75 28.25 48.38
C GLN A 129 9.55 28.02 49.89
N ALA A 130 9.62 26.76 50.35
CA ALA A 130 9.53 26.43 51.77
C ALA A 130 10.72 27.01 52.56
N GLU A 131 11.94 26.88 52.04
CA GLU A 131 13.14 27.48 52.64
C GLU A 131 13.02 29.01 52.74
N LEU A 132 12.62 29.69 51.65
CA LEU A 132 12.39 31.14 51.67
C LEU A 132 11.30 31.57 52.67
N SER A 133 10.25 30.76 52.83
CA SER A 133 9.18 31.03 53.80
C SER A 133 9.70 30.94 55.24
N LEU A 134 10.54 29.94 55.56
CA LEU A 134 11.16 29.78 56.87
C LEU A 134 12.16 30.91 57.17
N LEU A 135 12.96 31.31 56.18
CA LEU A 135 13.86 32.46 56.33
C LEU A 135 13.06 33.75 56.58
N ARG A 136 11.96 33.97 55.86
CA ARG A 136 11.08 35.14 56.07
C ARG A 136 10.40 35.13 57.44
N SER A 137 9.96 33.98 57.94
CA SER A 137 9.39 33.90 59.29
C SER A 137 10.43 34.17 60.38
N ASN A 138 11.69 33.74 60.19
CA ASN A 138 12.77 34.00 61.14
C ASN A 138 13.36 35.42 61.03
N ALA A 139 13.21 36.07 59.88
CA ALA A 139 13.67 37.44 59.62
C ALA A 139 12.59 38.51 59.87
N ALA A 140 11.37 38.12 60.30
CA ALA A 140 10.35 39.09 60.68
C ALA A 140 10.81 39.83 61.96
N PRO A 141 11.07 41.15 61.91
CA PRO A 141 11.23 41.91 63.13
C PRO A 141 9.87 41.97 63.83
N ASP A 142 9.88 41.78 65.14
CA ASP A 142 8.78 42.11 66.03
C ASP A 142 8.52 43.62 65.92
N ALA A 143 7.72 44.02 64.95
CA ALA A 143 7.39 45.41 64.68
C ALA A 143 5.94 45.50 64.22
N GLY A 144 5.08 45.94 65.13
CA GLY A 144 3.83 46.59 64.75
C GLY A 144 2.58 45.91 65.27
N ASN A 145 2.36 46.06 66.58
CA ASN A 145 1.03 46.19 67.12
C ASN A 145 0.26 47.26 66.29
N ASN A 146 -0.95 46.92 65.80
CA ASN A 146 -2.07 47.82 65.42
C ASN A 146 -2.33 48.19 63.92
N LEU A 147 -3.63 48.15 63.59
CA LEU A 147 -4.42 48.72 62.47
C LEU A 147 -4.63 47.95 61.13
N GLN A 148 -5.81 47.29 61.07
CA GLN A 148 -6.83 47.35 60.00
C GLN A 148 -6.39 47.40 58.52
N THR A 149 -6.49 46.27 57.80
CA THR A 149 -6.80 46.27 56.35
C THR A 149 -7.62 45.04 55.94
N HIS A 150 -8.95 45.22 55.96
CA HIS A 150 -10.01 44.62 55.12
C HIS A 150 -9.70 43.34 54.30
N HIS A 151 -10.30 42.23 54.73
CA HIS A 151 -10.47 41.01 53.93
C HIS A 151 -11.40 41.28 52.73
N ARG A 152 -10.89 41.14 51.50
CA ARG A 152 -11.71 41.02 50.28
C ARG A 152 -11.81 39.53 49.90
N PRO A 153 -13.02 38.95 49.75
CA PRO A 153 -13.13 37.57 49.28
C PRO A 153 -12.84 37.47 47.77
N PRO A 154 -12.38 36.30 47.30
CA PRO A 154 -11.94 36.11 45.92
C PRO A 154 -13.10 36.22 44.91
N PRO A 155 -12.89 36.84 43.74
CA PRO A 155 -13.92 36.96 42.71
C PRO A 155 -13.96 35.70 41.82
N GLY A 156 -15.16 35.18 41.56
CA GLY A 156 -15.42 34.24 40.46
C GLY A 156 -16.14 32.95 40.85
N MET A 157 -17.42 33.05 41.22
CA MET A 157 -18.40 31.99 41.01
C MET A 157 -19.74 32.64 40.64
N SER A 158 -19.96 32.83 39.34
CA SER A 158 -21.25 32.92 38.66
C SER A 158 -21.02 32.56 37.20
#